data_AF-A0A942XIA6-F1
#
_entry.id   AF-A0A942XIA6-F1
#
_cell.length_a   1.000
_cell.length_b   1.000
_cell.length_c   1.000
_cell.angle_alpha   90.00
_cell.angle_beta   90.00
_cell.angle_gamma   90.00
#
_symmetry.space_group_name_H-M   'P 1'
#
loop_
_entity.id
_entity.type
_entity.pdbx_description
1 polymer ?
#
loop_
_entity_poly.entity_id
_entity_poly.type
_entity_poly.pdbx_seq_one_letter_code
_entity_poly.pdbx_strand_id
1 'polypeptide(L)'
;ILLITVAFNILLTPGEILWKWGFLKVTKEGLVLAGRMAIRLTYLVIGSSVMTLTTTPNQLTDGLERLLRPLNKVHVPVHEISMMMSIALRFIPILLEETDKIMKAQIARGADFENGNIIQKAKNMVPLLVPLFISAFRRANDLAMAMEARCYHGGDDRTQMKPLHYEKRDYVTYAVVIVYLGVATAFRIIGI
;
A
#
# COMPACT_ATOMS: atom_id res chain seq x y z
N ILE A 1 8.31 13.52 8.44
CA ILE A 1 8.17 12.48 9.49
C ILE A 1 9.53 12.11 10.08
N LEU A 2 10.50 11.60 9.29
CA LEU A 2 11.86 11.25 9.76
C LEU A 2 12.54 12.33 10.62
N LEU A 3 12.65 13.56 10.11
CA LEU A 3 13.27 14.67 10.83
C LEU A 3 12.56 15.01 12.14
N ILE A 4 11.22 14.90 12.16
CA ILE A 4 10.41 15.15 13.35
C ILE A 4 10.70 14.06 14.39
N THR A 5 10.72 12.78 14.02
CA THR A 5 11.00 11.69 14.96
C THR A 5 12.41 11.78 15.55
N VAL A 6 13.42 12.14 14.76
CA VAL A 6 14.80 12.33 15.24
C VAL A 6 14.89 13.52 16.19
N ALA A 7 14.27 14.66 15.84
CA ALA A 7 14.25 15.85 16.70
C ALA A 7 13.57 15.57 18.06
N PHE A 8 12.44 14.87 18.06
CA PHE A 8 11.76 14.49 19.31
C PHE A 8 12.61 13.54 20.17
N ASN A 9 13.29 12.55 19.58
CA ASN A 9 14.16 11.64 20.33
C ASN A 9 15.39 12.35 20.94
N ILE A 10 15.95 13.38 20.27
CA ILE A 10 17.07 14.16 20.82
C ILE A 10 16.63 15.04 22.00
N LEU A 11 15.41 15.57 21.95
CA LEU A 11 14.92 16.60 22.89
C LEU A 11 14.13 16.06 24.08
N LEU A 12 13.42 14.94 23.92
CA LEU A 12 12.53 14.39 24.96
C LEU A 12 13.11 13.16 25.69
N THR A 13 14.30 12.67 25.32
CA THR A 13 14.89 11.47 25.96
C THR A 13 15.69 11.86 27.21
N PRO A 14 15.34 11.37 28.42
CA PRO A 14 16.10 11.62 29.64
C PRO A 14 17.43 10.86 29.66
N GLY A 15 18.50 11.50 30.19
CA GLY A 15 19.86 10.94 30.17
C GLY A 15 20.95 11.93 30.61
N GLU A 16 22.23 11.59 30.41
CA GLU A 16 23.37 12.46 30.65
C GLU A 16 23.33 13.70 29.73
N ILE A 17 23.23 14.86 30.35
CA ILE A 17 23.08 16.15 29.64
C ILE A 17 24.45 16.57 29.09
N LEU A 18 24.58 16.60 27.76
CA LEU A 18 25.74 17.18 27.08
C LEU A 18 25.60 18.70 26.95
N TRP A 19 24.39 19.16 26.63
CA TRP A 19 24.13 20.57 26.40
C TRP A 19 22.71 20.92 26.85
N LYS A 20 22.60 22.04 27.55
CA LYS A 20 21.35 22.59 28.08
C LYS A 20 21.21 24.01 27.56
N TRP A 21 20.15 24.28 26.83
CA TRP A 21 19.74 25.65 26.51
C TRP A 21 18.24 25.79 26.82
N GLY A 22 17.93 26.38 27.98
CA GLY A 22 16.56 26.56 28.45
C GLY A 22 15.82 25.23 28.67
N PHE A 23 14.67 25.06 28.01
CA PHE A 23 13.85 23.84 28.07
C PHE A 23 14.39 22.68 27.21
N LEU A 24 15.37 22.95 26.34
CA LEU A 24 15.97 21.97 25.44
C LEU A 24 17.19 21.35 26.13
N LYS A 25 17.10 20.05 26.43
CA LYS A 25 18.20 19.25 26.99
C LYS A 25 18.61 18.24 25.93
N VAL A 26 19.85 18.32 25.46
CA VAL A 26 20.41 17.31 24.55
C VAL A 26 21.16 16.30 25.41
N THR A 27 20.69 15.05 25.40
CA THR A 27 21.26 13.94 26.17
C THR A 27 22.08 13.01 25.28
N LYS A 28 23.12 12.36 25.82
CA LYS A 28 23.90 11.35 25.07
C LYS A 28 23.00 10.20 24.61
N GLU A 29 22.13 9.76 25.49
CA GLU A 29 21.16 8.69 25.29
C GLU A 29 20.13 9.09 24.24
N GLY A 30 19.68 10.35 24.24
CA GLY A 30 18.81 10.90 23.20
C GLY A 30 19.49 10.93 21.83
N LEU A 31 20.77 11.26 21.76
CA LEU A 31 21.53 11.24 20.51
C LEU A 31 21.73 9.81 19.97
N VAL A 32 22.08 8.86 20.82
CA VAL A 32 22.25 7.44 20.45
C VAL A 32 20.91 6.81 20.05
N LEU A 33 19.82 7.11 20.77
CA LEU A 33 18.48 6.62 20.45
C LEU A 33 17.96 7.23 19.15
N ALA A 34 18.16 8.54 18.96
CA ALA A 34 17.78 9.22 17.73
C ALA A 34 18.56 8.69 16.51
N GLY A 35 19.86 8.43 16.66
CA GLY A 35 20.68 7.79 15.63
C GLY A 35 20.17 6.39 15.28
N ARG A 36 19.88 5.55 16.28
CA ARG A 36 19.31 4.21 16.07
C ARG A 36 17.93 4.26 15.39
N MET A 37 17.05 5.17 15.82
CA MET A 37 15.74 5.37 15.21
C MET A 37 15.83 5.91 13.77
N ALA A 38 16.78 6.81 13.49
CA ALA A 38 17.01 7.35 12.15
C ALA A 38 17.42 6.23 11.18
N ILE A 39 18.37 5.38 11.58
CA ILE A 39 18.83 4.23 10.80
C ILE A 39 17.66 3.26 10.57
N ARG A 40 16.91 2.92 11.62
CA ARG A 40 15.76 2.02 11.53
C ARG A 40 14.69 2.51 10.55
N LEU A 41 14.29 3.77 10.67
CA LEU A 41 13.27 4.35 9.80
C LEU A 41 13.75 4.47 8.35
N THR A 42 15.03 4.81 8.14
CA THR A 42 15.63 4.82 6.81
C THR A 42 15.57 3.44 6.17
N TYR A 43 15.98 2.38 6.88
CA TYR A 43 15.88 1.01 6.36
C TYR A 43 14.44 0.59 6.07
N LEU A 44 13.47 0.97 6.91
CA LEU A 44 12.05 0.68 6.68
C LEU A 44 11.54 1.36 5.39
N VAL A 45 11.85 2.65 5.22
CA VAL A 45 11.45 3.42 4.04
C VAL A 45 12.09 2.86 2.78
N ILE A 46 13.39 2.58 2.79
CA ILE A 46 14.10 2.00 1.65
C ILE A 46 13.51 0.64 1.30
N GLY A 47 13.29 -0.24 2.29
CA GLY A 47 12.70 -1.56 2.06
C GLY A 47 11.32 -1.50 1.42
N SER A 48 10.42 -0.65 1.94
CA SER A 48 9.09 -0.44 1.38
C SER A 48 9.13 0.17 -0.03
N SER A 49 10.03 1.14 -0.26
CA SER A 49 10.18 1.81 -1.55
C SER A 49 10.68 0.86 -2.62
N VAL A 50 11.66 0.00 -2.31
CA VAL A 50 12.14 -1.04 -3.23
C VAL A 50 11.00 -1.96 -3.62
N MET A 51 10.26 -2.50 -2.65
CA MET A 51 9.10 -3.37 -2.92
C MET A 51 8.05 -2.70 -3.81
N THR A 52 7.75 -1.41 -3.57
CA THR A 52 6.79 -0.63 -4.33
C THR A 52 7.26 -0.35 -5.77
N LEU A 53 8.56 -0.14 -5.98
CA LEU A 53 9.13 0.17 -7.29
C LEU A 53 9.40 -1.07 -8.13
N THR A 54 9.78 -2.20 -7.52
CA THR A 54 10.16 -3.41 -8.26
C THR A 54 9.00 -4.38 -8.48
N THR A 55 7.87 -4.20 -7.79
CA THR A 55 6.74 -5.14 -7.83
C THR A 55 5.47 -4.45 -8.31
N THR A 56 4.83 -5.00 -9.33
CA THR A 56 3.57 -4.43 -9.82
C THR A 56 2.42 -4.69 -8.82
N PRO A 57 1.41 -3.81 -8.75
CA PRO A 57 0.25 -4.00 -7.86
C PRO A 57 -0.50 -5.33 -8.10
N ASN A 58 -0.54 -5.79 -9.34
CA ASN A 58 -1.14 -7.08 -9.69
C ASN A 58 -0.34 -8.25 -9.08
N GLN A 59 1.00 -8.23 -9.22
CA GLN A 59 1.88 -9.24 -8.60
C GLN A 59 1.83 -9.22 -7.07
N LEU A 60 1.67 -8.04 -6.47
CA LEU A 60 1.48 -7.90 -5.02
C LEU A 60 0.18 -8.57 -4.55
N THR A 61 -0.89 -8.41 -5.33
CA THR A 61 -2.19 -9.04 -5.04
C THR A 61 -2.12 -10.56 -5.20
N ASP A 62 -1.45 -11.06 -6.25
CA ASP A 62 -1.23 -12.49 -6.45
C ASP A 62 -0.38 -13.11 -5.32
N GLY A 63 0.64 -12.36 -4.85
CA GLY A 63 1.45 -12.75 -3.70
C GLY A 63 0.63 -12.79 -2.41
N LEU A 64 -0.22 -11.78 -2.19
CA LEU A 64 -1.12 -11.71 -1.04
C LEU A 64 -2.13 -12.85 -1.06
N GLU A 65 -2.70 -13.20 -2.23
CA GLU A 65 -3.56 -14.37 -2.39
C GLU A 65 -2.85 -15.62 -1.85
N ARG A 66 -1.63 -15.87 -2.33
CA ARG A 66 -0.89 -17.08 -1.97
C ARG A 66 -0.57 -17.15 -0.47
N LEU A 67 -0.33 -16.00 0.15
CA LEU A 67 -0.14 -15.87 1.60
C LEU A 67 -1.43 -16.07 2.39
N LEU A 68 -2.58 -15.66 1.83
CA LEU A 68 -3.89 -15.80 2.45
C LEU A 68 -4.55 -17.16 2.19
N ARG A 69 -4.13 -17.94 1.19
CA ARG A 69 -4.62 -19.32 0.93
C ARG A 69 -4.82 -20.20 2.16
N PRO A 70 -3.92 -20.26 3.19
CA PRO A 70 -4.18 -21.06 4.39
C PRO A 70 -5.46 -20.64 5.16
N LEU A 71 -5.91 -19.38 5.03
CA LEU A 71 -7.16 -18.90 5.64
C LEU A 71 -8.42 -19.46 4.94
N ASN A 72 -8.31 -20.08 3.75
CA ASN A 72 -9.42 -20.82 3.15
C ASN A 72 -9.94 -21.92 4.09
N LYS A 73 -9.06 -22.50 4.93
CA LYS A 73 -9.46 -23.49 5.96
C LYS A 73 -10.39 -22.91 7.03
N VAL A 74 -10.42 -21.59 7.18
CA VAL A 74 -11.28 -20.85 8.11
C VAL A 74 -12.51 -20.28 7.37
N HIS A 75 -12.83 -20.80 6.19
CA HIS A 75 -13.96 -20.37 5.34
C HIS A 75 -13.88 -18.91 4.84
N VAL A 76 -12.67 -18.35 4.75
CA VAL A 76 -12.46 -17.05 4.10
C VAL A 76 -12.34 -17.26 2.59
N PRO A 77 -13.14 -16.59 1.73
CA PRO A 77 -13.12 -16.79 0.28
C PRO A 77 -11.96 -16.02 -0.37
N VAL A 78 -10.74 -16.52 -0.23
CA VAL A 78 -9.53 -15.81 -0.70
C VAL A 78 -9.53 -15.61 -2.22
N HIS A 79 -10.01 -16.60 -2.99
CA HIS A 79 -10.06 -16.51 -4.45
C HIS A 79 -10.98 -15.38 -4.95
N GLU A 80 -12.14 -15.21 -4.32
CA GLU A 80 -13.09 -14.14 -4.67
C GLU A 80 -12.52 -12.77 -4.32
N ILE A 81 -11.86 -12.65 -3.17
CA ILE A 81 -11.17 -11.42 -2.76
C ILE A 81 -10.08 -11.06 -3.78
N SER A 82 -9.26 -12.02 -4.20
CA SER A 82 -8.24 -11.80 -5.24
C SER A 82 -8.83 -11.31 -6.56
N MET A 83 -9.96 -11.87 -6.97
CA MET A 83 -10.65 -11.47 -8.19
C MET A 83 -11.16 -10.03 -8.09
N MET A 84 -11.84 -9.69 -6.99
CA MET A 84 -12.32 -8.33 -6.73
C MET A 84 -11.17 -7.33 -6.73
N MET A 85 -10.04 -7.67 -6.07
CA MET A 85 -8.85 -6.82 -6.05
C MET A 85 -8.25 -6.65 -7.45
N SER A 86 -8.14 -7.71 -8.24
CA SER A 86 -7.62 -7.65 -9.62
C SER A 86 -8.50 -6.79 -10.53
N ILE A 87 -9.83 -6.91 -10.39
CA ILE A 87 -10.80 -6.07 -11.10
C ILE A 87 -10.65 -4.61 -10.65
N ALA A 88 -10.57 -4.36 -9.34
CA ALA A 88 -10.42 -3.02 -8.78
C ALA A 88 -9.14 -2.34 -9.27
N LEU A 89 -7.99 -3.02 -9.21
CA LEU A 89 -6.71 -2.49 -9.69
C LEU A 89 -6.76 -2.11 -11.18
N ARG A 90 -7.47 -2.90 -12.00
CA ARG A 90 -7.69 -2.58 -13.41
C ARG A 90 -8.68 -1.43 -13.61
N PHE A 91 -9.67 -1.29 -12.75
CA PHE A 91 -10.69 -0.25 -12.85
C PHE A 91 -10.20 1.12 -12.35
N ILE A 92 -9.25 1.17 -11.42
CA ILE A 92 -8.70 2.44 -10.89
C ILE A 92 -8.21 3.37 -12.02
N PRO A 93 -7.31 2.95 -12.95
CA PRO A 93 -6.89 3.82 -14.05
C PRO A 93 -8.06 4.32 -14.90
N ILE A 94 -9.00 3.44 -15.22
CA ILE A 94 -10.14 3.77 -16.09
C ILE A 94 -11.07 4.78 -15.39
N LEU A 95 -11.32 4.61 -14.09
CA LEU A 95 -12.13 5.54 -13.30
C LEU A 95 -11.45 6.90 -13.14
N LEU A 96 -10.12 6.96 -13.03
CA LEU A 96 -9.38 8.21 -13.00
C LEU A 96 -9.47 8.96 -14.34
N GLU A 97 -9.33 8.26 -15.46
CA GLU A 97 -9.53 8.84 -16.80
C GLU A 97 -10.97 9.35 -17.01
N GLU A 98 -11.95 8.60 -16.53
CA GLU A 98 -13.36 8.96 -16.63
C GLU A 98 -13.69 10.15 -15.72
N THR A 99 -13.11 10.20 -14.53
CA THR A 99 -13.17 11.35 -13.62
C THR A 99 -12.60 12.60 -14.29
N ASP A 100 -11.43 12.51 -14.92
CA ASP A 100 -10.81 13.64 -15.65
C ASP A 100 -11.69 14.12 -16.81
N LYS A 101 -12.26 13.20 -17.60
CA LYS A 101 -13.20 13.54 -18.69
C LYS A 101 -14.45 14.25 -18.17
N ILE A 102 -15.08 13.72 -17.12
CA ILE A 102 -16.28 14.32 -16.51
C ILE A 102 -15.94 15.69 -15.92
N MET A 103 -14.82 15.80 -15.21
CA MET A 103 -14.37 17.05 -14.60
C MET A 103 -14.18 18.14 -15.66
N LYS A 104 -13.44 17.86 -16.74
CA LYS A 104 -13.24 18.80 -17.86
C LYS A 104 -14.56 19.19 -18.53
N ALA A 105 -15.47 18.24 -18.73
CA ALA A 105 -16.79 18.52 -19.31
C ALA A 105 -17.65 19.42 -18.42
N GLN A 106 -17.60 19.24 -17.10
CA GLN A 106 -18.33 20.09 -16.16
C GLN A 106 -17.70 21.49 -16.04
N ILE A 107 -16.37 21.60 -16.06
CA ILE A 107 -15.67 22.91 -16.13
C ILE A 107 -16.10 23.68 -17.37
N ALA A 108 -16.16 23.03 -18.53
CA ALA A 108 -16.65 23.65 -19.77
C ALA A 108 -18.11 24.10 -19.70
N ARG A 109 -18.92 23.48 -18.83
CA ARG A 109 -20.32 23.85 -18.55
C ARG A 109 -20.46 24.91 -17.44
N GLY A 110 -19.35 25.47 -16.97
CA GLY A 110 -19.34 26.53 -15.96
C GLY A 110 -19.34 26.02 -14.51
N ALA A 111 -19.08 24.74 -14.26
CA ALA A 111 -18.89 24.24 -12.91
C ALA A 111 -17.51 24.67 -12.38
N ASP A 112 -17.50 25.33 -11.22
CA ASP A 112 -16.29 25.73 -10.52
C ASP A 112 -15.98 24.76 -9.37
N PHE A 113 -14.93 23.97 -9.51
CA PHE A 113 -14.51 22.99 -8.49
C PHE A 113 -13.48 23.54 -7.50
N GLU A 114 -12.86 24.68 -7.81
CA GLU A 114 -11.69 25.17 -7.06
C GLU A 114 -12.02 26.35 -6.15
N ASN A 115 -13.00 27.18 -6.52
CA ASN A 115 -13.38 28.37 -5.75
C ASN A 115 -14.63 28.15 -4.88
N GLY A 116 -14.73 28.92 -3.79
CA GLY A 116 -15.89 28.95 -2.89
C GLY A 116 -15.68 28.32 -1.52
N ASN A 117 -16.71 28.41 -0.67
CA ASN A 117 -16.73 27.81 0.67
C ASN A 117 -16.73 26.28 0.60
N ILE A 118 -16.30 25.60 1.68
CA ILE A 118 -16.26 24.13 1.78
C ILE A 118 -17.62 23.49 1.40
N ILE A 119 -18.72 24.11 1.80
CA ILE A 119 -20.09 23.67 1.47
C ILE A 119 -20.38 23.80 -0.03
N GLN A 120 -19.93 24.89 -0.67
CA GLN A 120 -20.09 25.09 -2.11
C GLN A 120 -19.25 24.08 -2.90
N LYS A 121 -18.00 23.83 -2.48
CA LYS A 121 -17.15 22.80 -3.08
C LYS A 121 -17.79 21.42 -3.01
N ALA A 122 -18.33 21.04 -1.85
CA ALA A 122 -19.03 19.76 -1.69
C ALA A 122 -20.25 19.64 -2.63
N LYS A 123 -21.04 20.71 -2.77
CA LYS A 123 -22.18 20.74 -3.72
C LYS A 123 -21.71 20.64 -5.18
N ASN A 124 -20.60 21.30 -5.51
CA ASN A 124 -20.03 21.30 -6.85
C ASN A 124 -19.41 19.94 -7.23
N MET A 125 -19.15 19.03 -6.28
CA MET A 125 -18.73 17.66 -6.57
C MET A 125 -19.88 16.74 -7.03
N VAL A 126 -21.14 17.08 -6.72
CA VAL A 126 -22.30 16.23 -7.07
C VAL A 126 -22.42 15.94 -8.58
N PRO A 127 -22.27 16.94 -9.48
CA PRO A 127 -22.29 16.72 -10.93
C PRO A 127 -21.15 15.84 -11.47
N LEU A 128 -20.09 15.63 -10.69
CA LEU A 128 -19.01 14.69 -11.01
C LEU A 128 -19.33 13.29 -10.47
N LEU A 129 -19.76 13.20 -9.21
CA LEU A 129 -20.04 11.93 -8.54
C LEU A 129 -21.17 11.15 -9.21
N VAL A 130 -22.30 11.80 -9.52
CA VAL A 130 -23.48 11.09 -10.04
C VAL A 130 -23.20 10.40 -11.38
N PRO A 131 -22.61 11.06 -12.40
CA PRO A 131 -22.24 10.38 -13.65
C PRO A 131 -21.19 9.29 -13.46
N LEU A 132 -20.21 9.49 -12.58
CA LEU A 132 -19.18 8.50 -12.28
C LEU A 132 -19.80 7.23 -11.68
N PHE A 133 -20.74 7.36 -10.73
CA PHE A 133 -21.45 6.23 -10.15
C PHE A 133 -22.27 5.47 -11.19
N ILE A 134 -23.05 6.18 -12.02
CA ILE A 134 -23.85 5.53 -13.08
C ILE A 134 -22.95 4.76 -14.04
N SER A 135 -21.81 5.34 -14.44
CA SER A 135 -20.84 4.67 -15.32
C SER A 135 -20.22 3.45 -14.66
N ALA A 136 -19.84 3.55 -13.38
CA ALA A 136 -19.28 2.43 -12.62
C ALA A 136 -20.28 1.26 -12.50
N PHE A 137 -21.55 1.53 -12.19
CA PHE A 137 -22.59 0.50 -12.13
C PHE A 137 -22.84 -0.16 -13.49
N ARG A 138 -22.89 0.63 -14.57
CA ARG A 138 -23.01 0.10 -15.92
C ARG A 138 -21.84 -0.84 -16.23
N ARG A 139 -20.61 -0.41 -15.96
CA ARG A 139 -19.42 -1.22 -16.21
C ARG A 139 -19.37 -2.49 -15.37
N ALA A 140 -19.86 -2.44 -14.13
CA ALA A 140 -20.00 -3.63 -13.29
C ALA A 140 -21.01 -4.62 -13.89
N ASN A 141 -22.17 -4.14 -14.36
CA ASN A 141 -23.17 -4.99 -15.02
C ASN A 141 -22.65 -5.59 -16.33
N ASP A 142 -21.98 -4.79 -17.16
CA ASP A 142 -21.40 -5.25 -18.43
C ASP A 142 -20.30 -6.30 -18.16
N LEU A 143 -19.48 -6.10 -17.12
CA LEU A 143 -18.46 -7.07 -16.71
C LEU A 143 -19.09 -8.37 -16.20
N ALA A 144 -20.12 -8.28 -15.34
CA ALA A 144 -20.82 -9.45 -14.82
C ALA A 144 -21.46 -10.26 -15.96
N MET A 145 -22.19 -9.61 -16.86
CA MET A 145 -22.79 -10.25 -18.03
C MET A 145 -21.73 -10.90 -18.94
N ALA A 146 -20.60 -10.22 -19.16
CA ALA A 146 -19.49 -10.77 -19.94
C ALA A 146 -18.82 -11.97 -19.25
N MET A 147 -18.77 -11.98 -17.91
CA MET A 147 -18.27 -13.10 -17.13
C MET A 147 -19.21 -14.31 -17.23
N GLU A 148 -20.52 -14.10 -17.07
CA GLU A 148 -21.54 -15.15 -17.24
C GLU A 148 -21.55 -15.73 -18.67
N ALA A 149 -21.45 -14.88 -19.69
CA ALA A 149 -21.38 -15.31 -21.10
C ALA A 149 -20.12 -16.13 -21.40
N ARG A 150 -19.03 -15.94 -20.64
CA ARG A 150 -17.82 -16.78 -20.68
C ARG A 150 -17.90 -17.99 -19.75
N CYS A 151 -19.09 -18.32 -19.26
CA CYS A 151 -19.36 -19.40 -18.33
C CYS A 151 -18.53 -19.29 -17.04
N TYR A 152 -18.31 -18.07 -16.55
CA TYR A 152 -17.64 -17.86 -15.27
C TYR A 152 -18.56 -18.25 -14.11
N HIS A 153 -18.41 -19.49 -13.65
CA HIS A 153 -18.97 -19.97 -12.39
C HIS A 153 -17.83 -19.98 -11.37
N GLY A 154 -17.95 -19.22 -10.28
CA GLY A 154 -16.94 -19.20 -9.20
C GLY A 154 -16.74 -20.58 -8.59
N GLY A 155 -15.56 -20.88 -8.06
CA GLY A 155 -15.28 -22.18 -7.43
C GLY A 155 -13.79 -22.51 -7.26
N ASP A 156 -13.50 -23.54 -6.46
CA ASP A 156 -12.16 -23.94 -6.02
C ASP A 156 -11.32 -24.70 -7.08
N ASP A 157 -11.94 -25.33 -8.07
CA ASP A 157 -11.25 -26.12 -9.11
C ASP A 157 -10.89 -25.30 -10.37
N ARG A 158 -10.30 -24.11 -10.18
CA ARG A 158 -9.87 -23.25 -11.28
C ARG A 158 -8.38 -23.36 -11.57
N THR A 159 -8.05 -23.51 -12.85
CA THR A 159 -6.67 -23.44 -13.34
C THR A 159 -6.21 -22.00 -13.48
N GLN A 160 -5.07 -21.65 -12.90
CA GLN A 160 -4.48 -20.32 -13.00
C GLN A 160 -3.69 -20.17 -14.30
N MET A 161 -4.01 -19.15 -15.12
CA MET A 161 -3.30 -18.89 -16.39
C MET A 161 -1.86 -18.41 -16.17
N LYS A 162 -1.59 -17.70 -15.07
CA LYS A 162 -0.27 -17.17 -14.71
C LYS A 162 0.09 -17.62 -13.28
N PRO A 163 0.53 -18.87 -13.09
CA PRO A 163 0.96 -19.33 -11.78
C PRO A 163 2.29 -18.68 -11.37
N LEU A 164 2.45 -18.40 -10.08
CA LEU A 164 3.74 -18.00 -9.51
C LEU A 164 4.69 -19.19 -9.54
N HIS A 165 5.66 -19.15 -10.46
CA HIS A 165 6.77 -20.11 -10.53
C HIS A 165 7.96 -19.61 -9.72
N TYR A 166 8.50 -20.47 -8.88
CA TYR A 166 9.74 -20.20 -8.17
C TYR A 166 10.92 -20.37 -9.11
N GLU A 167 11.74 -19.33 -9.21
CA GLU A 167 12.99 -19.40 -9.97
C GLU A 167 14.18 -19.68 -9.06
N LYS A 168 15.32 -20.07 -9.67
CA LYS A 168 16.59 -20.29 -8.94
C LYS A 168 17.00 -19.07 -8.10
N ARG A 169 16.64 -17.87 -8.54
CA ARG A 169 16.88 -16.61 -7.82
C ARG A 169 16.12 -16.53 -6.49
N ASP A 170 14.92 -17.09 -6.43
CA ASP A 170 14.11 -17.09 -5.21
C ASP A 170 14.74 -17.97 -4.13
N TYR A 171 15.23 -19.15 -4.53
CA TYR A 171 15.96 -20.05 -3.62
C TYR A 171 17.23 -19.42 -3.06
N VAL A 172 18.02 -18.74 -3.91
CA VAL A 172 19.21 -18.00 -3.47
C VAL A 172 18.81 -16.88 -2.50
N THR A 173 17.73 -16.15 -2.80
CA THR A 173 17.24 -15.08 -1.92
C THR A 173 16.79 -15.63 -0.56
N TYR A 174 16.07 -16.75 -0.54
CA TYR A 174 15.70 -17.41 0.72
C TYR A 174 16.92 -17.84 1.53
N ALA A 175 17.95 -18.40 0.89
CA ALA A 175 19.19 -18.77 1.57
C ALA A 175 19.88 -17.54 2.19
N VAL A 176 20.00 -16.44 1.45
CA VAL A 176 20.58 -15.18 1.95
C VAL A 176 19.78 -14.63 3.14
N VAL A 177 18.44 -14.66 3.07
CA VAL A 177 17.56 -14.19 4.16
C VAL A 177 17.73 -15.05 5.41
N ILE A 178 17.79 -16.38 5.27
CA ILE A 178 17.98 -17.30 6.41
C ILE A 178 19.35 -17.08 7.07
N VAL A 179 20.41 -16.92 6.27
CA VAL A 179 21.76 -16.64 6.79
C VAL A 179 21.78 -15.28 7.50
N TYR A 180 21.21 -14.24 6.88
CA TYR A 180 21.12 -12.91 7.49
C TYR A 180 20.36 -12.95 8.82
N LEU A 181 19.21 -13.64 8.88
CA LEU A 181 18.44 -13.79 10.12
C LEU A 181 19.21 -14.59 11.18
N GLY A 182 19.91 -15.65 10.78
CA GLY A 182 20.73 -16.46 11.69
C GLY A 182 21.90 -15.67 12.28
N VAL A 183 22.57 -14.86 11.47
CA VAL A 183 23.63 -13.95 11.93
C VAL A 183 23.06 -12.87 12.85
N ALA A 184 21.94 -12.26 12.48
CA ALA A 184 21.29 -11.22 13.29
C ALA A 184 20.80 -11.75 14.65
N THR A 185 20.23 -12.96 14.70
CA THR A 185 19.85 -13.59 15.97
C THR A 185 21.07 -14.02 16.78
N ALA A 186 22.14 -14.52 16.15
CA ALA A 186 23.39 -14.82 16.83
C ALA A 186 24.01 -13.56 17.48
N PHE A 187 24.10 -12.45 16.76
CA PHE A 187 24.55 -11.16 17.34
C PHE A 187 23.67 -10.74 18.52
N ARG A 188 22.35 -10.85 18.38
CA ARG A 188 21.40 -10.53 19.46
C ARG A 188 21.55 -11.42 20.69
N ILE A 189 21.85 -12.72 20.51
CA ILE A 189 22.06 -13.68 21.61
C ILE A 189 23.41 -13.46 22.28
N ILE A 190 24.45 -13.11 21.51
CA ILE A 190 25.79 -12.80 22.00
C ILE A 190 25.83 -11.46 22.76
N GLY A 191 24.78 -10.64 22.66
CA GLY A 191 24.58 -9.46 23.51
C GLY A 191 25.39 -8.23 23.09
N ILE A 192 25.84 -8.18 21.83
CA ILE A 192 26.43 -7.01 21.17
C ILE A 192 25.33 -6.31 20.35
#